data_AF-A0A7V9BU52-F1
#
_entry.id   AF-A0A7V9BU52-F1
#
_cell.length_a   1.000
_cell.length_b   1.000
_cell.length_c   1.000
_cell.angle_alpha   90.00
_cell.angle_beta   90.00
_cell.angle_gamma   90.00
#
_symmetry.space_group_name_H-M   'P 1'
#
loop_
_entity.id
_entity.type
_entity.pdbx_description
1 polymer ?
#
loop_
_entity_poly.entity_id
_entity_poly.type
_entity_poly.pdbx_seq_one_letter_code
_entity_poly.pdbx_strand_id
1 'polypeptide(L)'
;MTRLAIAPLALWSATANAEDGGAEIHPVAQLQVWATVIDQDVSDVADPATYGDPEVDPGFQLYRARAGAAGAFDGPDGIGESNAVDFKVWFGVSPAYDVPQASLLGDVSTVGLVDAWLRWSVRTGLGDTEVAAGVMTVPFNRERLISSTDLLFQERSVGGEWTTAARDTGAVAAQSFELGDGALVPRIKVAVGVYNGEPDAILGNALPGLMEVGRVEFELGDAYRTWDPEGDPAFGAGFAARNETDPATDTFTWTGDLLVRAWYVCLLAEFSQQSIALGDTTVLAPGINADTERRGAMGQLSFFVPIRDDRGVEIGGRYALFDDDVSTVSTGDVSIVHAGATWRSALPGLDLGAGYIHRAEPAEVGAFANDSVRLWTQVALR
;
A
#
# COMPACT_ATOMS: atom_id res chain seq x y z
N MET A 1 28.10 22.89 -11.94
CA MET A 1 26.83 22.33 -12.45
C MET A 1 26.29 21.46 -11.34
N THR A 2 25.34 21.96 -10.57
CA THR A 2 24.66 21.20 -9.51
C THR A 2 23.71 20.25 -10.23
N ARG A 3 23.98 18.94 -10.22
CA ARG A 3 23.08 17.94 -10.81
C ARG A 3 21.78 17.98 -10.00
N LEU A 4 20.65 18.16 -10.68
CA LEU A 4 19.32 18.09 -10.08
C LEU A 4 19.16 16.65 -9.55
N ALA A 5 19.01 16.48 -8.25
CA ALA A 5 18.58 15.20 -7.70
C ALA A 5 17.19 14.90 -8.27
N ILE A 6 17.08 13.88 -9.12
CA ILE A 6 15.77 13.38 -9.55
C ILE A 6 15.15 12.81 -8.28
N ALA A 7 14.12 13.47 -7.76
CA ALA A 7 13.35 12.90 -6.66
C ALA A 7 12.66 11.65 -7.25
N PRO A 8 13.00 10.42 -6.80
CA PRO A 8 12.35 9.23 -7.32
C PRO A 8 10.85 9.41 -7.11
N LEU A 9 10.06 9.18 -8.17
CA LEU A 9 8.62 9.25 -8.07
C LEU A 9 8.17 8.31 -6.96
N ALA A 10 7.49 8.88 -5.96
CA ALA A 10 7.25 8.28 -4.65
C ALA A 10 6.38 7.01 -4.68
N LEU A 11 5.82 6.71 -5.85
CA LEU A 11 5.33 5.39 -6.20
C LEU A 11 6.37 4.31 -5.80
N TRP A 12 7.65 4.55 -6.06
CA TRP A 12 8.73 3.56 -5.98
C TRP A 12 9.93 4.17 -5.26
N SER A 13 10.01 3.97 -3.94
CA SER A 13 11.12 4.47 -3.12
C SER A 13 12.40 3.63 -3.35
N ALA A 14 13.16 3.93 -4.39
CA ALA A 14 14.58 3.60 -4.46
C ALA A 14 15.36 4.92 -4.32
N THR A 15 16.13 5.02 -3.23
CA THR A 15 16.81 6.24 -2.73
C THR A 15 18.23 6.42 -3.25
N ALA A 16 18.54 5.95 -4.46
CA ALA A 16 19.88 6.09 -5.04
C ALA A 16 19.84 7.01 -6.25
N ASN A 17 20.42 8.20 -6.14
CA ASN A 17 20.87 8.95 -7.32
C ASN A 17 22.37 8.68 -7.44
N ALA A 18 22.80 7.99 -8.49
CA ALA A 18 24.22 7.75 -8.73
C ALA A 18 24.94 9.10 -8.94
N GLU A 19 25.63 9.61 -7.92
CA GLU A 19 26.25 10.94 -8.01
C GLU A 19 27.42 10.99 -9.02
N ASP A 20 28.08 9.85 -9.28
CA ASP A 20 29.36 9.76 -10.02
C ASP A 20 29.38 8.76 -11.20
N GLY A 21 28.23 8.43 -11.78
CA GLY A 21 28.15 7.54 -12.96
C GLY A 21 28.65 6.11 -12.73
N GLY A 22 28.64 5.69 -11.47
CA GLY A 22 28.81 4.30 -11.05
C GLY A 22 27.49 3.68 -10.63
N ALA A 23 27.41 2.35 -10.63
CA ALA A 23 26.30 1.65 -10.00
C ALA A 23 26.37 1.81 -8.48
N GLU A 24 25.29 2.30 -7.88
CA GLU A 24 25.14 2.41 -6.44
C GLU A 24 24.21 1.30 -5.94
N ILE A 25 24.61 0.58 -4.89
CA ILE A 25 23.82 -0.52 -4.31
C ILE A 25 23.80 -0.33 -2.80
N HIS A 26 22.59 -0.22 -2.24
CA HIS A 26 22.35 -0.06 -0.82
C HIS A 26 21.65 -1.29 -0.24
N PRO A 27 22.14 -1.85 0.88
CA PRO A 27 21.37 -2.82 1.64
C PRO A 27 20.15 -2.14 2.26
N VAL A 28 19.01 -2.81 2.20
CA VAL A 28 17.73 -2.29 2.68
C VAL A 28 17.07 -3.37 3.53
N ALA A 29 16.48 -2.96 4.66
CA ALA A 29 15.86 -3.88 5.59
C ALA A 29 14.67 -3.24 6.31
N GLN A 30 13.67 -4.06 6.65
CA GLN A 30 12.52 -3.64 7.43
C GLN A 30 12.15 -4.75 8.42
N LEU A 31 11.98 -4.39 9.68
CA LEU A 31 11.44 -5.26 10.72
C LEU A 31 10.25 -4.57 11.36
N GLN A 32 9.14 -5.27 11.51
CA GLN A 32 7.92 -4.77 12.09
C GLN A 32 7.31 -5.84 12.99
N VAL A 33 7.23 -5.52 14.28
CA VAL A 33 6.73 -6.41 15.32
C VAL A 33 5.56 -5.73 16.01
N TRP A 34 4.49 -6.47 16.23
CA TRP A 34 3.34 -6.01 16.99
C TRP A 34 3.15 -6.84 18.26
N ALA A 35 2.51 -6.22 19.23
CA ALA A 35 1.98 -6.90 20.39
C ALA A 35 0.52 -6.51 20.58
N THR A 36 -0.38 -7.48 20.62
CA THR A 36 -1.74 -7.26 21.11
C THR A 36 -1.73 -7.44 22.62
N VAL A 37 -2.27 -6.46 23.33
CA VAL A 37 -2.29 -6.41 24.80
C VAL A 37 -3.67 -6.75 25.34
N ILE A 38 -4.71 -6.36 24.59
CA ILE A 38 -6.11 -6.56 24.92
C ILE A 38 -6.79 -7.01 23.63
N ASP A 39 -7.63 -8.04 23.75
CA ASP A 39 -8.61 -8.48 22.76
C ASP A 39 -9.91 -8.80 23.50
N GLN A 40 -11.07 -8.45 22.94
CA GLN A 40 -12.37 -8.62 23.58
C GLN A 40 -13.26 -9.59 22.80
N ASP A 41 -12.70 -10.69 22.34
CA ASP A 41 -13.42 -11.67 21.55
C ASP A 41 -14.54 -12.31 22.37
N VAL A 42 -15.72 -12.38 21.75
CA VAL A 42 -16.93 -12.88 22.42
C VAL A 42 -16.95 -14.41 22.42
N SER A 43 -16.35 -15.08 21.43
CA SER A 43 -16.16 -16.54 21.35
C SER A 43 -15.44 -16.99 20.07
N ASP A 44 -14.54 -17.98 20.18
CA ASP A 44 -13.88 -18.70 19.07
C ASP A 44 -14.82 -19.32 18.00
N VAL A 45 -16.13 -19.38 18.27
CA VAL A 45 -17.16 -20.03 17.42
C VAL A 45 -18.12 -19.02 16.83
N ALA A 46 -18.19 -17.81 17.38
CA ALA A 46 -19.09 -16.77 16.93
C ALA A 46 -18.49 -15.88 15.84
N ASP A 47 -17.19 -16.02 15.55
CA ASP A 47 -16.54 -15.33 14.46
C ASP A 47 -16.86 -15.98 13.12
N PRO A 48 -17.62 -15.30 12.25
CA PRO A 48 -17.73 -15.75 10.89
C PRO A 48 -16.34 -15.61 10.23
N ALA A 49 -15.82 -16.75 9.76
CA ALA A 49 -14.55 -16.91 9.07
C ALA A 49 -14.40 -16.10 7.74
N THR A 50 -15.22 -15.08 7.54
CA THR A 50 -15.38 -14.42 6.24
C THR A 50 -14.42 -13.25 6.07
N TYR A 51 -14.21 -12.39 7.07
CA TYR A 51 -13.35 -11.20 6.96
C TYR A 51 -12.81 -10.75 8.32
N GLY A 52 -12.13 -11.67 8.99
CA GLY A 52 -11.14 -11.25 9.96
C GLY A 52 -11.57 -10.66 11.24
N ASP A 53 -11.83 -11.53 12.19
CA ASP A 53 -11.18 -11.24 13.44
C ASP A 53 -9.66 -11.34 13.21
N PRO A 54 -8.89 -10.26 13.40
CA PRO A 54 -7.47 -10.44 13.52
C PRO A 54 -7.29 -11.27 14.79
N GLU A 55 -7.24 -12.60 14.65
CA GLU A 55 -6.90 -13.63 15.66
C GLU A 55 -5.50 -13.32 16.23
N VAL A 56 -5.35 -12.15 16.83
CA VAL A 56 -4.12 -11.67 17.41
C VAL A 56 -4.41 -11.61 18.88
N ASP A 57 -4.74 -12.79 19.42
CA ASP A 57 -4.70 -13.12 20.83
C ASP A 57 -3.59 -12.34 21.53
N PRO A 58 -3.79 -11.91 22.79
CA PRO A 58 -2.75 -11.22 23.54
C PRO A 58 -1.39 -11.93 23.42
N GLY A 59 -0.44 -11.26 22.77
CA GLY A 59 0.71 -11.94 22.20
C GLY A 59 1.58 -11.06 21.32
N PHE A 60 2.60 -11.65 20.71
CA PHE A 60 3.52 -10.96 19.81
C PHE A 60 3.42 -11.57 18.41
N GLN A 61 3.42 -10.71 17.40
CA GLN A 61 3.40 -11.12 16.00
C GLN A 61 4.51 -10.43 15.22
N LEU A 62 5.22 -11.22 14.41
CA LEU A 62 6.10 -10.68 13.39
C LEU A 62 5.26 -10.32 12.17
N TYR A 63 4.94 -9.04 12.01
CA TYR A 63 4.08 -8.61 10.92
C TYR A 63 4.84 -8.38 9.61
N ARG A 64 6.07 -7.85 9.65
CA ARG A 64 6.95 -7.78 8.48
C ARG A 64 8.40 -8.04 8.87
N ALA A 65 9.09 -8.88 8.12
CA ALA A 65 10.56 -8.93 8.15
C ALA A 65 11.05 -9.08 6.72
N ARG A 66 11.75 -8.05 6.24
CA ARG A 66 12.20 -7.94 4.85
C ARG A 66 13.65 -7.51 4.82
N ALA A 67 14.40 -8.04 3.87
CA ALA A 67 15.76 -7.64 3.59
C ALA A 67 16.05 -7.74 2.09
N GLY A 68 16.98 -6.95 1.61
CA GLY A 68 17.37 -6.98 0.21
C GLY A 68 18.32 -5.87 -0.18
N ALA A 69 18.26 -5.50 -1.45
CA ALA A 69 19.08 -4.45 -2.02
C ALA A 69 18.22 -3.54 -2.91
N ALA A 70 18.56 -2.26 -2.92
CA ALA A 70 18.07 -1.29 -3.90
C ALA A 70 19.26 -0.54 -4.47
N GLY A 71 19.13 -0.03 -5.68
CA GLY A 71 20.23 0.68 -6.31
C GLY A 71 19.83 1.36 -7.59
N ALA A 72 20.76 2.11 -8.14
CA ALA A 72 20.61 2.82 -9.39
C ALA A 72 21.93 2.84 -10.15
N PHE A 73 21.85 2.93 -11.47
CA PHE A 73 22.98 3.18 -12.35
C PHE A 73 22.58 4.09 -13.50
N ASP A 74 23.55 4.79 -14.07
CA ASP A 74 23.33 5.64 -15.23
C ASP A 74 22.71 4.84 -16.37
N GLY A 75 21.70 5.41 -17.01
CA GLY A 75 21.14 4.83 -18.21
C GLY A 75 22.05 5.03 -19.43
N PRO A 76 21.61 4.58 -20.62
CA PRO A 76 22.39 4.71 -21.84
C PRO A 76 22.63 6.18 -22.21
N ASP A 77 23.88 6.54 -22.53
CA ASP A 77 24.21 7.90 -22.97
C ASP A 77 23.35 8.38 -24.16
N GLY A 78 22.98 9.66 -24.15
CA GLY A 78 22.34 10.34 -25.29
C GLY A 78 20.81 10.22 -25.37
N ILE A 79 20.13 9.74 -24.31
CA ILE A 79 18.67 9.68 -24.23
C ILE A 79 18.16 10.60 -23.12
N GLY A 80 17.49 11.69 -23.50
CA GLY A 80 16.89 12.66 -22.56
C GLY A 80 17.90 13.63 -21.95
N GLU A 81 17.42 14.47 -21.03
CA GLU A 81 18.25 15.42 -20.27
C GLU A 81 18.99 14.71 -19.13
N SER A 82 18.34 13.70 -18.55
CA SER A 82 18.89 12.78 -17.57
C SER A 82 18.19 11.44 -17.70
N ASN A 83 18.92 10.35 -17.48
CA ASN A 83 18.33 9.02 -17.43
C ASN A 83 18.96 8.18 -16.32
N ALA A 84 18.19 7.25 -15.79
CA ALA A 84 18.62 6.36 -14.73
C ALA A 84 17.93 5.00 -14.91
N VAL A 85 18.61 3.95 -14.46
CA VAL A 85 18.02 2.64 -14.28
C VAL A 85 18.10 2.29 -12.80
N ASP A 86 16.94 2.15 -12.18
CA ASP A 86 16.81 1.79 -10.77
C ASP A 86 16.36 0.34 -10.63
N PHE A 87 16.73 -0.30 -9.53
CA PHE A 87 16.22 -1.63 -9.20
C PHE A 87 15.95 -1.77 -7.71
N LYS A 88 15.09 -2.73 -7.39
CA LYS A 88 14.84 -3.15 -6.01
C LYS A 88 14.59 -4.64 -6.00
N VAL A 89 15.24 -5.34 -5.07
CA VAL A 89 15.01 -6.75 -4.78
C VAL A 89 14.87 -6.94 -3.27
N TRP A 90 13.69 -7.33 -2.81
CA TRP A 90 13.35 -7.61 -1.42
C TRP A 90 12.84 -9.03 -1.26
N PHE A 91 13.33 -9.71 -0.24
CA PHE A 91 12.81 -10.98 0.25
C PHE A 91 12.30 -10.81 1.67
N GLY A 92 11.29 -11.56 2.05
CA GLY A 92 10.80 -11.48 3.41
C GLY A 92 9.47 -12.16 3.65
N VAL A 93 8.97 -11.94 4.86
CA VAL A 93 7.60 -12.25 5.24
C VAL A 93 6.80 -10.96 5.29
N SER A 94 5.61 -11.02 4.70
CA SER A 94 4.63 -9.96 4.71
C SER A 94 3.26 -10.61 4.58
N PRO A 95 2.72 -11.23 5.64
CA PRO A 95 1.35 -11.68 5.64
C PRO A 95 0.44 -10.58 5.08
N ALA A 96 -0.52 -10.99 4.24
CA ALA A 96 -1.63 -10.10 3.91
C ALA A 96 -2.36 -9.72 5.20
N TYR A 97 -3.12 -8.63 5.15
CA TYR A 97 -4.06 -8.35 6.23
C TYR A 97 -4.92 -9.59 6.41
N ASP A 98 -5.03 -10.06 7.66
CA ASP A 98 -6.16 -10.90 8.02
C ASP A 98 -6.24 -12.31 7.39
N VAL A 99 -5.08 -12.94 7.16
CA VAL A 99 -5.05 -14.38 6.80
C VAL A 99 -4.99 -15.19 8.08
N PRO A 100 -6.02 -15.99 8.44
CA PRO A 100 -5.97 -16.89 9.59
C PRO A 100 -4.74 -17.78 9.46
N GLN A 101 -3.77 -17.62 10.37
CA GLN A 101 -2.56 -18.43 10.34
C GLN A 101 -2.87 -19.92 10.62
N ALA A 102 -4.08 -20.23 11.10
CA ALA A 102 -4.51 -21.55 11.50
C ALA A 102 -4.73 -22.54 10.33
N SER A 103 -5.00 -22.11 9.09
CA SER A 103 -4.92 -23.02 7.93
C SER A 103 -3.49 -23.21 7.40
N LEU A 104 -2.52 -22.51 8.01
CA LEU A 104 -1.09 -22.42 7.66
C LEU A 104 -0.17 -22.93 8.79
N LEU A 105 -0.64 -23.89 9.58
CA LEU A 105 0.28 -24.90 10.15
C LEU A 105 0.91 -25.79 9.06
N GLY A 106 0.58 -25.54 7.78
CA GLY A 106 1.50 -25.64 6.65
C GLY A 106 2.05 -24.26 6.25
N ASP A 107 3.30 -24.02 6.59
CA ASP A 107 4.20 -22.95 6.09
C ASP A 107 3.91 -21.47 6.44
N VAL A 108 4.04 -21.15 7.72
CA VAL A 108 4.69 -19.89 8.18
C VAL A 108 6.19 -19.83 7.80
N SER A 109 6.64 -20.59 6.78
CA SER A 109 8.06 -20.92 6.50
C SER A 109 8.61 -20.36 5.19
N THR A 110 7.80 -19.78 4.31
CA THR A 110 8.29 -19.33 3.00
C THR A 110 8.65 -17.84 3.07
N VAL A 111 9.94 -17.58 3.31
CA VAL A 111 10.55 -16.30 2.94
C VAL A 111 10.34 -16.13 1.44
N GLY A 112 9.44 -15.22 1.06
CA GLY A 112 9.02 -15.00 -0.31
C GLY A 112 9.73 -13.82 -0.94
N LEU A 113 9.56 -13.69 -2.26
CA LEU A 113 9.93 -12.49 -2.98
C LEU A 113 8.85 -11.43 -2.75
N VAL A 114 9.24 -10.26 -2.24
CA VAL A 114 8.30 -9.16 -1.92
C VAL A 114 8.28 -8.13 -3.05
N ASP A 115 9.44 -7.67 -3.48
CA ASP A 115 9.60 -6.78 -4.63
C ASP A 115 10.81 -7.28 -5.43
N ALA A 116 10.72 -7.33 -6.75
CA ALA A 116 11.85 -7.57 -7.65
C ALA A 116 11.55 -6.89 -8.98
N TRP A 117 12.02 -5.68 -9.14
CA TRP A 117 11.74 -4.89 -10.32
C TRP A 117 12.96 -4.11 -10.80
N LEU A 118 12.91 -3.75 -12.08
CA LEU A 118 13.80 -2.82 -12.75
C LEU A 118 12.95 -1.68 -13.31
N ARG A 119 13.39 -0.44 -13.12
CA ARG A 119 12.77 0.76 -13.68
C ARG A 119 13.80 1.52 -14.50
N TRP A 120 13.39 1.95 -15.69
CA TRP A 120 14.10 2.92 -16.49
C TRP A 120 13.35 4.24 -16.46
N SER A 121 14.05 5.32 -16.13
CA SER A 121 13.51 6.66 -16.01
C SER A 121 14.27 7.61 -16.93
N VAL A 122 13.56 8.47 -17.65
CA VAL A 122 14.11 9.49 -18.54
C VAL A 122 13.41 10.81 -18.30
N ARG A 123 14.17 11.86 -18.02
CA ARG A 123 13.66 13.22 -17.98
C ARG A 123 13.64 13.82 -19.38
N THR A 124 12.46 14.29 -19.77
CA THR A 124 12.22 14.99 -21.03
C THR A 124 11.75 16.41 -20.75
N GLY A 125 11.66 17.26 -21.78
CA GLY A 125 11.09 18.60 -21.63
C GLY A 125 9.61 18.63 -21.20
N LEU A 126 8.91 17.48 -21.20
CA LEU A 126 7.54 17.34 -20.70
C LEU A 126 7.47 16.86 -19.23
N GLY A 127 8.60 16.48 -18.64
CA GLY A 127 8.70 15.82 -17.33
C GLY A 127 9.30 14.42 -17.43
N ASP A 128 9.14 13.61 -16.38
CA ASP A 128 9.77 12.29 -16.28
C ASP A 128 8.89 11.19 -16.90
N THR A 129 9.47 10.42 -17.81
CA THR A 129 8.93 9.16 -18.35
C THR A 129 9.56 7.99 -17.61
N GLU A 130 8.75 7.06 -17.12
CA GLU A 130 9.19 5.85 -16.43
C GLU A 130 8.64 4.62 -17.14
N VAL A 131 9.45 3.58 -17.26
CA VAL A 131 9.01 2.23 -17.64
C VAL A 131 9.62 1.25 -16.68
N ALA A 132 8.81 0.32 -16.18
CA ALA A 132 9.32 -0.66 -15.24
C ALA A 132 8.65 -2.01 -15.40
N ALA A 133 9.36 -3.06 -14.98
CA ALA A 133 8.95 -4.45 -15.09
C ALA A 133 9.43 -5.28 -13.91
N GLY A 134 8.65 -6.30 -13.54
CA GLY A 134 8.94 -7.24 -12.45
C GLY A 134 7.81 -7.34 -11.42
N VAL A 135 8.15 -7.80 -10.22
CA VAL A 135 7.24 -7.91 -9.07
C VAL A 135 7.24 -6.58 -8.34
N MET A 136 6.14 -5.84 -8.41
CA MET A 136 6.06 -4.44 -7.96
C MET A 136 4.70 -4.13 -7.35
N THR A 137 4.59 -2.98 -6.67
CA THR A 137 3.29 -2.47 -6.23
C THR A 137 2.50 -1.96 -7.44
N VAL A 138 1.22 -2.32 -7.51
CA VAL A 138 0.33 -1.89 -8.59
C VAL A 138 -0.08 -0.42 -8.35
N PRO A 139 -0.01 0.48 -9.35
CA PRO A 139 -0.35 1.89 -9.21
C PRO A 139 -1.86 2.08 -9.11
N PHE A 140 -2.48 1.68 -8.00
CA PHE A 140 -3.94 1.69 -7.88
C PHE A 140 -4.45 2.64 -6.81
N ASN A 141 -4.01 2.49 -5.56
CA ASN A 141 -4.56 3.20 -4.40
C ASN A 141 -3.44 3.88 -3.60
N ARG A 142 -3.68 5.05 -2.99
CA ARG A 142 -2.62 5.84 -2.37
C ARG A 142 -2.08 5.21 -1.09
N GLU A 143 -2.90 4.70 -0.19
CA GLU A 143 -2.48 4.00 1.03
C GLU A 143 -1.63 2.76 0.71
N ARG A 144 -1.91 2.10 -0.42
CA ARG A 144 -1.06 1.03 -0.96
C ARG A 144 0.30 1.51 -1.46
N LEU A 145 0.32 2.66 -2.13
CA LEU A 145 1.52 3.28 -2.68
C LEU A 145 2.39 3.96 -1.63
N ILE A 146 1.79 4.45 -0.54
CA ILE A 146 2.54 4.93 0.62
C ILE A 146 3.33 3.76 1.20
N SER A 147 4.62 4.01 1.43
CA SER A 147 5.49 3.08 2.14
C SER A 147 4.89 2.72 3.49
N SER A 148 4.90 1.44 3.86
CA SER A 148 4.37 1.02 5.15
C SER A 148 5.08 1.70 6.33
N THR A 149 6.31 2.17 6.10
CA THR A 149 7.05 2.93 7.12
C THR A 149 6.54 4.36 7.32
N ASP A 150 5.83 4.91 6.34
CA ASP A 150 5.33 6.28 6.33
C ASP A 150 3.81 6.38 6.63
N LEU A 151 3.14 5.25 6.88
CA LEU A 151 1.76 5.18 7.36
C LEU A 151 1.69 5.41 8.87
N LEU A 152 0.67 6.15 9.34
CA LEU A 152 0.41 6.34 10.78
C LEU A 152 0.18 5.00 11.48
N PHE A 153 -0.73 4.21 10.91
CA PHE A 153 -1.06 2.88 11.36
C PHE A 153 -0.31 1.85 10.54
N GLN A 154 0.05 0.76 11.19
CA GLN A 154 0.90 -0.27 10.64
C GLN A 154 0.17 -1.19 9.62
N GLU A 155 -1.15 -1.21 9.73
CA GLU A 155 -2.12 -1.85 8.84
C GLU A 155 -2.73 -0.84 7.89
N ARG A 156 -3.13 -1.30 6.72
CA ARG A 156 -3.97 -0.51 5.82
C ARG A 156 -5.45 -0.65 6.20
N SER A 157 -6.31 0.13 5.56
CA SER A 157 -7.74 0.04 5.74
C SER A 157 -8.30 -1.30 5.22
N VAL A 158 -9.34 -1.83 5.89
CA VAL A 158 -10.00 -3.08 5.49
C VAL A 158 -10.53 -2.99 4.05
N GLY A 159 -11.18 -1.88 3.68
CA GLY A 159 -11.66 -1.65 2.32
C GLY A 159 -10.51 -1.66 1.31
N GLY A 160 -9.39 -1.00 1.62
CA GLY A 160 -8.19 -1.04 0.79
C GLY A 160 -7.64 -2.45 0.64
N GLU A 161 -7.61 -3.25 1.72
CA GLU A 161 -7.04 -4.60 1.67
C GLU A 161 -7.79 -5.54 0.72
N TRP A 162 -9.12 -5.49 0.71
CA TRP A 162 -9.95 -6.40 -0.05
C TRP A 162 -10.32 -5.95 -1.47
N THR A 163 -10.27 -4.64 -1.75
CA THR A 163 -10.67 -4.10 -3.06
C THR A 163 -9.50 -3.65 -3.93
N THR A 164 -8.29 -3.49 -3.38
CA THR A 164 -7.15 -2.94 -4.12
C THR A 164 -6.10 -3.99 -4.44
N ALA A 165 -5.56 -3.93 -5.65
CA ALA A 165 -4.39 -4.72 -6.01
C ALA A 165 -3.19 -4.27 -5.16
N ALA A 166 -2.53 -5.22 -4.50
CA ALA A 166 -1.33 -4.93 -3.71
C ALA A 166 -0.08 -4.94 -4.59
N ARG A 167 0.43 -6.14 -4.87
CA ARG A 167 1.63 -6.37 -5.68
C ARG A 167 1.34 -7.46 -6.68
N ASP A 168 1.96 -7.34 -7.85
CA ASP A 168 1.86 -8.35 -8.89
C ASP A 168 3.10 -8.28 -9.81
N THR A 169 3.32 -9.35 -10.55
CA THR A 169 4.30 -9.42 -11.62
C THR A 169 3.70 -8.78 -12.87
N GLY A 170 4.37 -7.77 -13.41
CA GLY A 170 3.90 -7.08 -14.60
C GLY A 170 4.85 -6.04 -15.12
N ALA A 171 4.30 -5.11 -15.89
CA ALA A 171 5.00 -3.93 -16.37
C ALA A 171 4.10 -2.69 -16.30
N VAL A 172 4.72 -1.53 -16.07
CA VAL A 172 4.04 -0.24 -16.01
C VAL A 172 4.84 0.81 -16.77
N ALA A 173 4.14 1.70 -17.47
CA ALA A 173 4.69 2.92 -18.01
C ALA A 173 4.00 4.11 -17.34
N ALA A 174 4.77 5.14 -17.01
CA ALA A 174 4.24 6.37 -16.43
C ALA A 174 4.86 7.61 -17.07
N GLN A 175 4.09 8.69 -17.09
CA GLN A 175 4.54 10.02 -17.48
C GLN A 175 4.12 11.02 -16.40
N SER A 176 5.06 11.84 -15.97
CA SER A 176 4.79 13.00 -15.12
C SER A 176 4.90 14.29 -15.94
N PHE A 177 4.06 15.27 -15.59
CA PHE A 177 4.03 16.60 -16.20
C PHE A 177 4.18 17.63 -15.08
N GLU A 178 5.29 18.37 -15.08
CA GLU A 178 5.55 19.45 -14.13
C GLU A 178 4.89 20.75 -14.61
N LEU A 179 4.13 21.42 -13.74
CA LEU A 179 3.39 22.64 -14.05
C LEU A 179 4.10 23.90 -13.51
N GLY A 180 5.39 24.05 -13.82
CA GLY A 180 6.21 25.21 -13.44
C GLY A 180 7.57 24.82 -12.86
N ASP A 181 8.23 25.79 -12.23
CA ASP A 181 9.55 25.63 -11.60
C ASP A 181 9.48 25.92 -10.08
N GLY A 182 10.26 25.21 -9.26
CA GLY A 182 10.36 25.45 -7.81
C GLY A 182 10.24 24.20 -6.93
N ALA A 183 10.17 24.40 -5.61
CA ALA A 183 10.08 23.30 -4.63
C ALA A 183 8.66 22.73 -4.47
N LEU A 184 7.62 23.54 -4.70
CA LEU A 184 6.22 23.15 -4.65
C LEU A 184 5.61 23.22 -6.06
N VAL A 185 6.21 22.51 -7.00
CA VAL A 185 5.70 22.43 -8.38
C VAL A 185 4.56 21.42 -8.42
N PRO A 186 3.36 21.82 -8.90
CA PRO A 186 2.30 20.86 -9.14
C PRO A 186 2.70 19.88 -10.24
N ARG A 187 2.38 18.60 -10.05
CA ARG A 187 2.66 17.54 -11.02
C ARG A 187 1.39 16.79 -11.36
N ILE A 188 1.22 16.45 -12.64
CA ILE A 188 0.22 15.48 -13.07
C ILE A 188 0.95 14.21 -13.46
N LYS A 189 0.56 13.06 -12.91
CA LYS A 189 1.10 11.75 -13.28
C LYS A 189 0.03 10.92 -13.95
N VAL A 190 0.39 10.23 -15.02
CA VAL A 190 -0.44 9.22 -15.68
C VAL A 190 0.36 7.93 -15.73
N ALA A 191 -0.20 6.83 -15.25
CA ALA A 191 0.40 5.51 -15.26
C ALA A 191 -0.55 4.49 -15.88
N VAL A 192 -0.01 3.59 -16.71
CA VAL A 192 -0.73 2.46 -17.30
C VAL A 192 0.13 1.22 -17.16
N GLY A 193 -0.45 0.12 -16.68
CA GLY A 193 0.26 -1.13 -16.46
C GLY A 193 -0.57 -2.36 -16.81
N VAL A 194 0.14 -3.46 -17.04
CA VAL A 194 -0.43 -4.78 -17.28
C VAL A 194 0.29 -5.77 -16.37
N TYR A 195 -0.49 -6.61 -15.70
CA TYR A 195 -0.06 -7.53 -14.66
C TYR A 195 -0.73 -8.90 -14.85
N ASN A 196 -0.28 -9.92 -14.12
CA ASN A 196 -0.82 -11.27 -14.22
C ASN A 196 -2.27 -11.40 -13.71
N GLY A 197 -2.68 -10.58 -12.74
CA GLY A 197 -4.04 -10.54 -12.21
C GLY A 197 -4.42 -11.74 -11.33
N GLU A 198 -3.47 -12.38 -10.65
CA GLU A 198 -3.77 -13.46 -9.71
C GLU A 198 -2.99 -13.24 -8.39
N PRO A 199 -3.64 -13.41 -7.22
CA PRO A 199 -2.94 -13.42 -5.94
C PRO A 199 -1.84 -14.50 -5.94
N ASP A 200 -0.64 -14.15 -5.49
CA ASP A 200 0.50 -15.08 -5.35
C ASP A 200 1.11 -15.65 -6.65
N ALA A 201 0.68 -15.20 -7.83
CA ALA A 201 1.29 -15.56 -9.13
C ALA A 201 2.63 -14.83 -9.40
N ILE A 202 3.42 -14.58 -8.35
CA ILE A 202 4.73 -13.93 -8.40
C ILE A 202 5.68 -14.68 -9.35
N LEU A 203 5.53 -16.00 -9.46
CA LEU A 203 6.33 -16.87 -10.33
C LEU A 203 5.71 -17.11 -11.72
N GLY A 204 4.61 -16.43 -12.04
CA GLY A 204 3.84 -16.59 -13.28
C GLY A 204 2.46 -17.18 -13.04
N ASN A 205 1.54 -16.87 -13.96
CA ASN A 205 0.16 -17.35 -13.93
C ASN A 205 0.04 -18.65 -14.76
N ALA A 206 -0.57 -19.70 -14.20
CA ALA A 206 -0.86 -20.95 -14.90
C ALA A 206 -2.16 -20.88 -15.73
N LEU A 207 -3.00 -19.90 -15.43
CA LEU A 207 -4.27 -19.62 -16.06
C LEU A 207 -4.15 -18.43 -17.03
N PRO A 208 -4.96 -18.40 -18.09
CA PRO A 208 -5.03 -17.24 -18.97
C PRO A 208 -5.77 -16.11 -18.23
N GLY A 209 -5.06 -15.04 -17.92
CA GLY A 209 -5.66 -13.85 -17.31
C GLY A 209 -4.67 -12.70 -17.31
N LEU A 210 -5.18 -11.48 -17.35
CA LEU A 210 -4.39 -10.26 -17.22
C LEU A 210 -5.18 -9.25 -16.40
N MET A 211 -4.44 -8.47 -15.61
CA MET A 211 -4.94 -7.28 -14.96
C MET A 211 -4.37 -6.04 -15.66
N GLU A 212 -5.25 -5.23 -16.22
CA GLU A 212 -4.94 -3.92 -16.78
C GLU A 212 -5.21 -2.85 -15.72
N VAL A 213 -4.28 -1.92 -15.51
CA VAL A 213 -4.42 -0.84 -14.53
C VAL A 213 -4.10 0.50 -15.18
N GLY A 214 -4.93 1.51 -14.92
CA GLY A 214 -4.67 2.90 -15.25
C GLY A 214 -4.84 3.80 -14.04
N ARG A 215 -3.95 4.77 -13.85
CA ARG A 215 -4.00 5.75 -12.75
C ARG A 215 -3.62 7.14 -13.23
N VAL A 216 -4.37 8.14 -12.78
CA VAL A 216 -4.08 9.55 -12.98
C VAL A 216 -4.03 10.22 -11.62
N GLU A 217 -2.98 11.00 -11.39
CA GLU A 217 -2.74 11.70 -10.12
C GLU A 217 -2.39 13.16 -10.36
N PHE A 218 -2.85 14.02 -9.46
CA PHE A 218 -2.34 15.37 -9.28
C PHE A 218 -1.62 15.43 -7.93
N GLU A 219 -0.43 16.01 -7.91
CA GLU A 219 0.44 16.08 -6.74
C GLU A 219 1.01 17.49 -6.55
N LEU A 220 1.21 17.85 -5.30
CA LEU A 220 1.95 19.01 -4.83
C LEU A 220 2.71 18.58 -3.57
N GLY A 221 4.02 18.82 -3.51
CA GLY A 221 4.85 18.38 -2.38
C GLY A 221 4.95 16.84 -2.25
N ASP A 222 5.28 16.34 -1.05
CA ASP A 222 5.35 14.90 -0.78
C ASP A 222 3.96 14.33 -0.44
N ALA A 223 3.23 13.98 -1.50
CA ALA A 223 1.88 13.41 -1.41
C ALA A 223 1.84 11.90 -1.05
N TYR A 224 2.97 11.31 -0.62
CA TYR A 224 3.05 9.90 -0.19
C TYR A 224 3.62 9.74 1.22
N ARG A 225 3.53 10.79 2.04
CA ARG A 225 3.83 10.75 3.46
C ARG A 225 2.70 11.40 4.25
N THR A 226 2.32 10.79 5.37
CA THR A 226 1.23 11.32 6.22
C THR A 226 1.70 12.40 7.20
N TRP A 227 3.00 12.51 7.42
CA TRP A 227 3.63 13.46 8.34
C TRP A 227 4.78 14.20 7.66
N ASP A 228 5.19 15.32 8.23
CA ASP A 228 6.36 16.06 7.79
C ASP A 228 6.93 16.84 8.99
N PRO A 229 8.24 16.69 9.30
CA PRO A 229 8.83 17.36 10.46
C PRO A 229 8.95 18.87 10.29
N GLU A 230 9.08 19.35 9.06
CA GLU A 230 9.17 20.76 8.70
C GLU A 230 7.77 21.38 8.52
N GLY A 231 6.75 20.54 8.38
CA GLY A 231 5.37 20.96 8.18
C GLY A 231 5.11 21.38 6.73
N ASP A 232 5.87 20.81 5.79
CA ASP A 232 5.70 21.13 4.38
C ASP A 232 4.31 20.71 3.88
N PRO A 233 3.61 21.61 3.15
CA PRO A 233 2.30 21.30 2.62
C PRO A 233 2.41 20.24 1.53
N ALA A 234 1.44 19.34 1.50
CA ALA A 234 1.28 18.39 0.42
C ALA A 234 -0.18 18.25 0.02
N PHE A 235 -0.41 18.01 -1.26
CA PHE A 235 -1.72 17.70 -1.80
C PHE A 235 -1.57 16.59 -2.82
N GLY A 236 -2.36 15.53 -2.69
CA GLY A 236 -2.44 14.45 -3.66
C GLY A 236 -3.89 14.14 -3.93
N ALA A 237 -4.29 14.05 -5.20
CA ALA A 237 -5.59 13.52 -5.58
C ALA A 237 -5.37 12.50 -6.70
N GLY A 238 -5.96 11.32 -6.56
CA GLY A 238 -5.78 10.22 -7.50
C GLY A 238 -7.10 9.61 -7.92
N PHE A 239 -7.13 9.11 -9.16
CA PHE A 239 -8.16 8.21 -9.65
C PHE A 239 -7.47 7.04 -10.35
N ALA A 240 -7.91 5.82 -10.08
CA ALA A 240 -7.44 4.64 -10.80
C ALA A 240 -8.59 3.70 -11.15
N ALA A 241 -8.42 2.96 -12.22
CA ALA A 241 -9.30 1.88 -12.65
C ALA A 241 -8.46 0.67 -13.03
N ARG A 242 -8.98 -0.52 -12.74
CA ARG A 242 -8.40 -1.79 -13.16
C ARG A 242 -9.48 -2.71 -13.71
N ASN A 243 -9.08 -3.52 -14.67
CA ASN A 243 -9.87 -4.59 -15.24
C ASN A 243 -9.05 -5.88 -15.18
N GLU A 244 -9.60 -6.93 -14.59
CA GLU A 244 -8.92 -8.19 -14.33
C GLU A 244 -9.82 -9.31 -14.86
N THR A 245 -9.30 -10.07 -15.82
CA THR A 245 -10.02 -11.18 -16.45
C THR A 245 -9.41 -12.49 -16.00
N ASP A 246 -10.22 -13.32 -15.36
CA ASP A 246 -9.92 -14.69 -14.93
C ASP A 246 -10.95 -15.65 -15.56
N PRO A 247 -10.61 -16.91 -15.90
CA PRO A 247 -11.58 -17.90 -16.34
C PRO A 247 -12.86 -17.97 -15.51
N ALA A 248 -12.78 -17.85 -14.19
CA ALA A 248 -13.94 -17.95 -13.30
C ALA A 248 -14.69 -16.63 -13.08
N THR A 249 -14.01 -15.48 -13.22
CA THR A 249 -14.59 -14.17 -12.89
C THR A 249 -13.97 -13.03 -13.70
N ASP A 250 -14.78 -12.06 -14.08
CA ASP A 250 -14.32 -10.77 -14.60
C ASP A 250 -14.50 -9.70 -13.52
N THR A 251 -13.40 -9.03 -13.14
CA THR A 251 -13.37 -8.04 -12.07
C THR A 251 -13.03 -6.66 -12.61
N PHE A 252 -13.93 -5.71 -12.44
CA PHE A 252 -13.66 -4.29 -12.67
C PHE A 252 -13.58 -3.57 -11.33
N THR A 253 -12.57 -2.74 -11.11
CA THR A 253 -12.48 -1.91 -9.90
C THR A 253 -12.09 -0.50 -10.26
N TRP A 254 -12.66 0.48 -9.57
CA TRP A 254 -12.18 1.86 -9.61
C TRP A 254 -12.01 2.41 -8.20
N THR A 255 -11.11 3.38 -8.06
CA THR A 255 -10.83 4.04 -6.77
C THR A 255 -10.53 5.52 -6.97
N GLY A 256 -10.96 6.33 -6.00
CA GLY A 256 -10.51 7.71 -5.83
C GLY A 256 -9.83 7.89 -4.48
N ASP A 257 -8.77 8.69 -4.44
CA ASP A 257 -8.02 9.00 -3.24
C ASP A 257 -7.67 10.48 -3.12
N LEU A 258 -7.49 10.93 -1.88
CA LEU A 258 -7.14 12.28 -1.51
C LEU A 258 -6.16 12.26 -0.33
N LEU A 259 -5.08 13.03 -0.43
CA LEU A 259 -4.22 13.41 0.67
C LEU A 259 -4.11 14.93 0.72
N VAL A 260 -4.37 15.52 1.88
CA VAL A 260 -4.16 16.94 2.14
C VAL A 260 -3.35 17.07 3.42
N ARG A 261 -2.14 17.59 3.30
CA ARG A 261 -1.28 17.95 4.43
C ARG A 261 -1.06 19.45 4.44
N ALA A 262 -1.41 20.08 5.55
CA ALA A 262 -1.18 21.51 5.76
C ALA A 262 -0.54 21.69 7.14
N TRP A 263 0.70 22.16 7.16
CA TRP A 263 1.53 22.14 8.35
C TRP A 263 1.66 20.72 8.90
N TYR A 264 1.18 20.51 10.12
CA TYR A 264 1.24 19.24 10.80
C TYR A 264 -0.08 18.47 10.78
N VAL A 265 -1.13 18.97 10.12
CA VAL A 265 -2.41 18.27 9.99
C VAL A 265 -2.44 17.54 8.65
N CYS A 266 -2.83 16.27 8.66
CA CYS A 266 -2.99 15.46 7.45
C CYS A 266 -4.37 14.79 7.41
N LEU A 267 -5.05 14.90 6.28
CA LEU A 267 -6.23 14.13 5.91
C LEU A 267 -5.87 13.18 4.78
N LEU A 268 -6.08 11.89 4.96
CA LEU A 268 -6.02 10.86 3.92
C LEU A 268 -7.41 10.24 3.78
N ALA A 269 -7.96 10.17 2.58
CA ALA A 269 -9.27 9.57 2.35
C ALA A 269 -9.26 8.79 1.04
N GLU A 270 -9.95 7.66 1.02
CA GLU A 270 -10.05 6.79 -0.14
C GLU A 270 -11.43 6.17 -0.26
N PHE A 271 -11.83 5.93 -1.49
CA PHE A 271 -13.04 5.19 -1.83
C PHE A 271 -12.71 4.23 -2.98
N SER A 272 -13.26 3.03 -2.93
CA SER A 272 -13.13 2.02 -3.97
C SER A 272 -14.45 1.28 -4.16
N GLN A 273 -14.70 0.88 -5.40
CA GLN A 273 -15.82 0.03 -5.76
C GLN A 273 -15.34 -1.02 -6.75
N GLN A 274 -15.72 -2.28 -6.49
CA GLN A 274 -15.34 -3.44 -7.27
C GLN A 274 -16.61 -4.16 -7.73
N SER A 275 -16.70 -4.49 -9.01
CA SER A 275 -17.75 -5.30 -9.61
C SER A 275 -17.12 -6.60 -10.10
N ILE A 276 -17.66 -7.73 -9.64
CA ILE A 276 -17.17 -9.07 -9.97
C ILE A 276 -18.32 -9.80 -10.68
N ALA A 277 -18.14 -10.10 -11.97
CA ALA A 277 -19.09 -10.88 -12.75
C ALA A 277 -18.62 -12.33 -12.86
N LEU A 278 -19.56 -13.28 -12.85
CA LEU A 278 -19.25 -14.69 -13.06
C LEU A 278 -18.83 -14.96 -14.51
N GLY A 279 -17.68 -15.61 -14.67
CA GLY A 279 -17.15 -16.11 -15.93
C GLY A 279 -17.58 -17.55 -16.20
N ASP A 280 -16.69 -18.34 -16.80
CA ASP A 280 -16.92 -19.77 -17.05
C ASP A 280 -16.58 -20.60 -15.80
N THR A 281 -17.59 -20.77 -14.95
CA THR A 281 -17.48 -21.57 -13.71
C THR A 281 -17.30 -23.06 -13.95
N THR A 282 -17.25 -23.53 -15.21
CA THR A 282 -16.95 -24.94 -15.53
C THR A 282 -15.45 -25.22 -15.59
N VAL A 283 -14.63 -24.17 -15.76
CA VAL A 283 -13.16 -24.26 -15.83
C VAL A 283 -12.55 -24.17 -14.44
N LEU A 284 -13.02 -23.24 -13.62
CA LEU A 284 -12.54 -23.00 -12.27
C LEU A 284 -13.72 -22.58 -11.37
N ALA A 285 -13.73 -23.08 -10.12
CA ALA A 285 -14.76 -22.68 -9.17
C ALA A 285 -14.53 -21.22 -8.75
N PRO A 286 -15.51 -20.32 -8.92
CA PRO A 286 -15.36 -18.92 -8.54
C PRO A 286 -15.33 -18.77 -7.01
N GLY A 287 -14.67 -17.71 -6.55
CA GLY A 287 -14.71 -17.30 -5.13
C GLY A 287 -16.03 -16.63 -4.72
N ILE A 288 -16.95 -16.43 -5.66
CA ILE A 288 -18.29 -15.85 -5.48
C ILE A 288 -19.34 -16.74 -6.13
N ASN A 289 -20.57 -16.74 -5.62
CA ASN A 289 -21.66 -17.59 -6.14
C ASN A 289 -22.65 -16.86 -7.05
N ALA A 290 -22.55 -15.53 -7.12
CA ALA A 290 -23.36 -14.65 -7.95
C ALA A 290 -22.57 -13.38 -8.24
N ASP A 291 -22.92 -12.65 -9.29
CA ASP A 291 -22.35 -11.33 -9.56
C ASP A 291 -22.42 -10.46 -8.30
N THR A 292 -21.28 -9.94 -7.89
CA THR A 292 -21.10 -9.27 -6.60
C THR A 292 -20.53 -7.88 -6.81
N GLU A 293 -21.04 -6.89 -6.09
CA GLU A 293 -20.43 -5.56 -6.01
C GLU A 293 -19.94 -5.33 -4.58
N ARG A 294 -18.69 -4.90 -4.45
CA ARG A 294 -18.02 -4.59 -3.18
C ARG A 294 -17.69 -3.12 -3.09
N ARG A 295 -17.70 -2.57 -1.89
CA ARG A 295 -17.29 -1.19 -1.62
C ARG A 295 -16.32 -1.11 -0.47
N GLY A 296 -15.31 -0.27 -0.63
CA GLY A 296 -14.35 0.07 0.42
C GLY A 296 -14.28 1.58 0.57
N ALA A 297 -14.19 2.08 1.80
CA ALA A 297 -13.84 3.47 2.03
C ALA A 297 -13.02 3.63 3.30
N MET A 298 -12.20 4.68 3.34
CA MET A 298 -11.48 5.07 4.53
C MET A 298 -11.32 6.59 4.61
N GLY A 299 -11.20 7.07 5.85
CA GLY A 299 -10.79 8.43 6.15
C GLY A 299 -9.91 8.42 7.39
N GLN A 300 -8.73 9.05 7.29
CA GLN A 300 -7.77 9.20 8.36
C GLN A 300 -7.42 10.67 8.56
N LEU A 301 -7.52 11.13 9.81
CA LEU A 301 -7.06 12.46 10.22
C LEU A 301 -5.92 12.29 11.21
N SER A 302 -4.78 12.92 10.95
CA SER A 302 -3.63 12.91 11.85
C SER A 302 -3.06 14.31 12.10
N PHE A 303 -2.35 14.42 13.21
CA PHE A 303 -1.63 15.61 13.64
C PHE A 303 -0.22 15.21 14.09
N PHE A 304 0.80 15.83 13.48
CA PHE A 304 2.20 15.63 13.82
C PHE A 304 2.67 16.66 14.87
N VAL A 305 3.27 16.18 15.95
CA VAL A 305 3.87 17.03 16.98
C VAL A 305 5.38 16.95 16.83
N PRO A 306 6.03 17.97 16.23
CA PRO A 306 7.49 17.98 16.12
C PRO A 306 8.11 18.05 17.52
N ILE A 307 9.13 17.25 17.77
CA ILE A 307 9.89 17.24 19.03
C ILE A 307 11.32 17.75 18.81
N ARG A 308 11.98 17.27 17.75
CA ARG A 308 13.31 17.68 17.28
C ARG A 308 13.39 17.48 15.78
N ASP A 309 14.33 18.16 15.13
CA ASP A 309 14.56 18.23 13.68
C ASP A 309 13.91 17.13 12.83
N ASP A 310 14.23 15.85 13.06
CA ASP A 310 13.75 14.70 12.26
C ASP A 310 12.75 13.78 13.00
N ARG A 311 12.18 14.23 14.12
CA ARG A 311 11.40 13.40 15.07
C ARG A 311 10.14 14.08 15.55
N GLY A 312 9.12 13.29 15.78
CA GLY A 312 7.90 13.77 16.40
C GLY A 312 6.93 12.65 16.68
N VAL A 313 5.78 13.01 17.24
CA VAL A 313 4.70 12.06 17.49
C VAL A 313 3.56 12.40 16.56
N GLU A 314 3.21 11.47 15.68
CA GLU A 314 2.01 11.57 14.86
C GLU A 314 0.85 10.91 15.62
N ILE A 315 -0.23 11.64 15.85
CA ILE A 315 -1.44 11.16 16.55
C ILE A 315 -2.59 11.24 15.56
N GLY A 316 -3.46 10.24 15.52
CA GLY A 316 -4.61 10.30 14.61
C GLY A 316 -5.67 9.25 14.85
N GLY A 317 -6.70 9.35 14.02
CA GLY A 317 -7.78 8.39 13.94
C GLY A 317 -8.09 8.06 12.50
N ARG A 318 -8.46 6.81 12.23
CA ARG A 318 -8.94 6.29 10.95
C ARG A 318 -10.30 5.62 11.15
N TYR A 319 -11.23 5.93 10.28
CA TYR A 319 -12.43 5.13 10.07
C TYR A 319 -12.30 4.41 8.73
N ALA A 320 -12.61 3.13 8.69
CA ALA A 320 -12.61 2.34 7.48
C ALA A 320 -13.89 1.48 7.42
N LEU A 321 -14.40 1.27 6.22
CA LEU A 321 -15.54 0.40 5.96
C LEU A 321 -15.24 -0.50 4.76
N PHE A 322 -15.80 -1.70 4.80
CA PHE A 322 -15.84 -2.65 3.72
C PHE A 322 -17.22 -3.30 3.69
N ASP A 323 -17.80 -3.36 2.51
CA ASP A 323 -19.10 -3.99 2.21
C ASP A 323 -18.79 -5.06 1.15
N ASP A 324 -18.95 -6.33 1.52
CA ASP A 324 -18.47 -7.48 0.74
C ASP A 324 -19.44 -7.89 -0.38
N ASP A 325 -20.70 -7.48 -0.26
CA ASP A 325 -21.77 -7.58 -1.26
C ASP A 325 -22.87 -6.55 -0.99
N VAL A 326 -22.85 -5.42 -1.72
CA VAL A 326 -23.80 -4.30 -1.54
C VAL A 326 -25.27 -4.69 -1.75
N SER A 327 -25.54 -5.88 -2.29
CA SER A 327 -26.88 -6.39 -2.55
C SER A 327 -27.47 -7.16 -1.37
N THR A 328 -26.64 -7.59 -0.41
CA THR A 328 -27.05 -8.38 0.74
C THR A 328 -26.42 -7.85 2.02
N VAL A 329 -27.15 -7.92 3.15
CA VAL A 329 -26.52 -7.67 4.45
C VAL A 329 -25.87 -8.98 4.88
N SER A 330 -24.56 -8.93 5.08
CA SER A 330 -23.68 -10.09 5.12
C SER A 330 -22.72 -10.01 6.31
N THR A 331 -22.14 -11.14 6.70
CA THR A 331 -21.07 -11.18 7.72
C THR A 331 -19.73 -10.63 7.21
N GLY A 332 -19.64 -10.27 5.93
CA GLY A 332 -18.45 -9.61 5.40
C GLY A 332 -18.47 -8.09 5.40
N ASP A 333 -19.59 -7.49 5.80
CA ASP A 333 -19.66 -6.08 6.08
C ASP A 333 -18.88 -5.76 7.37
N VAL A 334 -17.87 -4.91 7.28
CA VAL A 334 -16.99 -4.56 8.39
C VAL A 334 -16.79 -3.05 8.45
N SER A 335 -16.85 -2.50 9.66
CA SER A 335 -16.39 -1.14 9.94
C SER A 335 -15.36 -1.13 11.07
N ILE A 336 -14.35 -0.29 10.94
CA ILE A 336 -13.23 -0.22 11.87
C ILE A 336 -12.95 1.24 12.23
N VAL A 337 -12.90 1.54 13.52
CA VAL A 337 -12.35 2.78 14.07
C VAL A 337 -10.99 2.45 14.69
N HIS A 338 -9.92 3.07 14.19
CA HIS A 338 -8.57 2.94 14.73
C HIS A 338 -8.11 4.31 15.23
N ALA A 339 -7.80 4.44 16.51
CA ALA A 339 -7.19 5.64 17.08
C ALA A 339 -5.84 5.31 17.72
N GLY A 340 -4.82 6.14 17.50
CA GLY A 340 -3.49 5.84 18.03
C GLY A 340 -2.46 6.91 17.77
N ALA A 341 -1.21 6.56 18.09
CA ALA A 341 -0.06 7.43 17.90
C ALA A 341 1.19 6.64 17.51
N THR A 342 2.03 7.24 16.67
CA THR A 342 3.36 6.74 16.31
C THR A 342 4.41 7.79 16.61
N TRP A 343 5.38 7.46 17.47
CA TRP A 343 6.61 8.22 17.63
C TRP A 343 7.54 7.93 16.44
N ARG A 344 7.56 8.88 15.51
CA ARG A 344 8.42 8.89 14.32
C ARG A 344 9.86 9.14 14.69
N SER A 345 10.75 8.28 14.19
CA SER A 345 12.20 8.41 14.38
C SER A 345 12.59 8.53 15.86
N ALA A 346 11.98 7.73 16.74
CA ALA A 346 12.32 7.69 18.18
C ALA A 346 13.84 7.51 18.37
N LEU A 347 14.42 6.65 17.53
CA LEU A 347 15.83 6.60 17.17
C LEU A 347 15.94 6.64 15.63
N PRO A 348 17.12 6.91 15.04
CA PRO A 348 17.30 6.83 13.60
C PRO A 348 16.82 5.47 13.05
N GLY A 349 15.80 5.51 12.18
CA GLY A 349 15.19 4.33 11.58
C GLY A 349 14.25 3.52 12.49
N LEU A 350 13.93 3.98 13.70
CA LEU A 350 13.04 3.30 14.65
C LEU A 350 11.76 4.12 14.88
N ASP A 351 10.62 3.50 14.59
CA ASP A 351 9.29 3.98 14.95
C ASP A 351 8.68 3.10 16.04
N LEU A 352 7.98 3.73 16.98
CA LEU A 352 7.24 3.07 18.05
C LEU A 352 5.82 3.60 18.07
N GLY A 353 4.81 2.77 18.30
CA GLY A 353 3.46 3.28 18.44
C GLY A 353 2.52 2.36 19.17
N ALA A 354 1.32 2.90 19.39
CA ALA A 354 0.24 2.25 20.09
C ALA A 354 -1.10 2.73 19.56
N GLY A 355 -2.09 1.85 19.55
CA GLY A 355 -3.41 2.14 19.01
C GLY A 355 -4.48 1.26 19.61
N TYR A 356 -5.69 1.81 19.65
CA TYR A 356 -6.92 1.14 19.96
C TYR A 356 -7.71 0.96 18.67
N ILE A 357 -8.25 -0.24 18.49
CA ILE A 357 -9.01 -0.65 17.32
C ILE A 357 -10.37 -1.13 17.81
N HIS A 358 -11.43 -0.53 17.29
CA HIS A 358 -12.80 -0.99 17.48
C HIS A 358 -13.31 -1.47 16.13
N ARG A 359 -13.69 -2.74 16.06
CA ARG A 359 -14.28 -3.39 14.89
C ARG A 359 -15.76 -3.65 15.18
N ALA A 360 -16.59 -3.35 14.20
CA ALA A 360 -18.03 -3.59 14.28
C ALA A 360 -18.54 -4.17 12.96
N GLU A 361 -19.25 -5.29 13.07
CA GLU A 361 -20.04 -5.93 12.01
C GLU A 361 -21.53 -5.57 12.16
N PRO A 362 -22.32 -5.48 11.07
CA PRO A 362 -23.74 -5.15 11.16
C PRO A 362 -24.54 -6.12 12.03
N ALA A 363 -25.39 -5.53 12.88
CA ALA A 363 -26.18 -6.25 13.87
C ALA A 363 -27.21 -7.25 13.31
N GLU A 364 -27.53 -7.19 12.01
CA GLU A 364 -28.56 -8.03 11.39
C GLU A 364 -28.16 -9.52 11.34
N VAL A 365 -26.86 -9.83 11.39
CA VAL A 365 -26.34 -11.20 11.47
C VAL A 365 -25.81 -11.56 12.87
N GLY A 366 -25.54 -10.53 13.69
CA GLY A 366 -25.06 -10.62 15.05
C GLY A 366 -24.15 -9.42 15.31
N ALA A 367 -24.48 -8.58 16.29
CA ALA A 367 -23.61 -7.45 16.63
C ALA A 367 -22.37 -7.98 17.38
N PHE A 368 -21.27 -8.18 16.66
CA PHE A 368 -19.97 -8.48 17.23
C PHE A 368 -19.17 -7.19 17.26
N ALA A 369 -18.92 -6.68 18.46
CA ALA A 369 -17.97 -5.61 18.68
C ALA A 369 -16.69 -6.24 19.20
N ASN A 370 -15.58 -6.05 18.49
CA ASN A 370 -14.27 -6.44 18.98
C ASN A 370 -13.40 -5.20 19.22
N ASP A 371 -12.79 -5.17 20.39
CA ASP A 371 -11.94 -4.09 20.87
C ASP A 371 -10.53 -4.63 21.12
N SER A 372 -9.55 -4.16 20.35
CA SER A 372 -8.16 -4.56 20.52
C SER A 372 -7.27 -3.36 20.85
N VAL A 373 -6.27 -3.57 21.70
CA VAL A 373 -5.18 -2.61 21.93
C VAL A 373 -3.86 -3.19 21.47
N ARG A 374 -3.17 -2.45 20.60
CA ARG A 374 -1.93 -2.89 19.99
C ARG A 374 -0.80 -1.92 20.27
N LEU A 375 0.39 -2.51 20.42
CA LEU A 375 1.67 -1.83 20.42
C LEU A 375 2.43 -2.28 19.18
N TRP A 376 3.20 -1.38 18.58
CA TRP A 376 4.05 -1.72 17.45
C TRP A 376 5.43 -1.12 17.55
N THR A 377 6.37 -1.81 16.94
CA THR A 377 7.73 -1.36 16.72
C THR A 377 8.10 -1.63 15.28
N GLN A 378 8.71 -0.64 14.62
CA GLN A 378 9.17 -0.75 13.26
C GLN A 378 10.60 -0.22 13.16
N VAL A 379 11.48 -1.01 12.56
CA VAL A 379 12.85 -0.63 12.22
C VAL A 379 13.01 -0.67 10.71
N ALA A 380 13.56 0.38 10.12
CA ALA A 380 13.85 0.45 8.70
C ALA A 380 15.29 0.93 8.47
N LEU A 381 16.04 0.14 7.71
CA LEU A 381 17.30 0.56 7.08
C LEU A 381 16.95 0.99 5.65
N ARG A 382 17.10 2.28 5.39
CA ARG A 382 16.80 2.91 4.10
C ARG A 382 18.08 3.22 3.33
#